data_AF-A0A950A370-F1
#
_entry.id   AF-A0A950A370-F1
#
_cell.length_a   1.000
_cell.length_b   1.000
_cell.length_c   1.000
_cell.angle_alpha   90.00
_cell.angle_beta   90.00
_cell.angle_gamma   90.00
#
_symmetry.space_group_name_H-M   'P 1'
#
loop_
_entity.id
_entity.type
_entity.pdbx_description
1 polymer ?
#
loop_
_entity_poly.entity_id
_entity_poly.type
_entity_poly.pdbx_seq_one_letter_code
_entity_poly.pdbx_strand_id
1 'polypeptide(L)'
;MSASGPALLAAAAGVGFGHAVLPDHWVPLAVIGRTRRYPLSRIARLSGLAGIAHVLVSIVLGAVIIAIGLQFRSTVQHAQDTIIGCILIATGIAFLALEVSGRGHHHDHDHHHEHDDGDHHHHDDRAPDGPHARLSGIAAVMVPFGAAASPDLT
;
A
#
# COMPACT_ATOMS: atom_id res chain seq x y z
N MET A 1 -11.97 -29.37 29.14
CA MET A 1 -11.12 -28.20 28.83
C MET A 1 -11.35 -27.87 27.37
N SER A 2 -11.89 -26.69 27.07
CA SER A 2 -12.30 -26.30 25.71
C SER A 2 -11.08 -26.23 24.78
N ALA A 3 -11.12 -26.97 23.67
CA ALA A 3 -10.05 -27.02 22.66
C ALA A 3 -9.82 -25.69 21.91
N SER A 4 -10.58 -24.65 22.24
CA SER A 4 -10.57 -23.33 21.62
C SER A 4 -9.26 -22.57 21.86
N GLY A 5 -8.65 -22.70 23.03
CA GLY A 5 -7.41 -21.98 23.37
C GLY A 5 -6.25 -22.34 22.42
N PRO A 6 -5.91 -23.63 22.29
CA PRO A 6 -4.90 -24.08 21.33
C PRO A 6 -5.24 -23.70 19.87
N ALA A 7 -6.52 -23.79 19.48
CA ALA A 7 -6.95 -23.46 18.13
C ALA A 7 -6.77 -21.96 17.80
N LEU A 8 -7.09 -21.06 18.74
CA LEU A 8 -6.88 -19.63 18.57
C LEU A 8 -5.40 -19.27 18.50
N LEU A 9 -4.56 -19.90 19.33
CA LEU A 9 -3.11 -19.72 19.26
C LEU A 9 -2.53 -20.21 17.93
N ALA A 10 -2.98 -21.36 17.43
CA ALA A 10 -2.56 -21.88 16.14
C ALA A 10 -2.99 -20.97 14.98
N ALA A 11 -4.23 -20.47 15.01
CA ALA A 11 -4.72 -19.52 14.02
C ALA A 11 -3.94 -18.19 14.04
N ALA A 12 -3.72 -17.62 15.23
CA ALA A 12 -2.96 -16.38 15.39
C ALA A 12 -1.50 -16.54 14.95
N ALA A 13 -0.86 -17.66 15.30
CA ALA A 13 0.49 -17.98 14.86
C ALA A 13 0.57 -18.17 13.34
N GLY A 14 -0.40 -18.86 12.74
CA GLY A 14 -0.48 -19.08 11.30
C GLY A 14 -0.66 -17.79 10.51
N VAL A 15 -1.60 -16.93 10.93
CA VAL A 15 -1.83 -15.62 10.31
C VAL A 15 -0.60 -14.72 10.49
N GLY A 16 -0.02 -14.68 11.69
CA GLY A 16 1.18 -13.89 11.96
C GLY A 16 2.40 -14.34 11.14
N PHE A 17 2.58 -15.66 11.00
CA PHE A 17 3.63 -16.22 10.15
C PHE A 17 3.40 -15.88 8.68
N GLY A 18 2.18 -16.10 8.18
CA GLY A 18 1.81 -15.75 6.80
C GLY A 18 2.06 -14.28 6.51
N HIS A 19 1.69 -13.40 7.45
CA HIS A 19 1.90 -11.96 7.35
C HIS A 19 3.40 -11.58 7.27
N ALA A 20 4.23 -12.20 8.10
CA ALA A 20 5.67 -11.93 8.13
C ALA A 20 6.42 -12.38 6.87
N VAL A 21 5.85 -13.33 6.12
CA VAL A 21 6.42 -13.82 4.84
C VAL A 21 6.13 -12.84 3.69
N LEU A 22 5.14 -11.95 3.82
CA LEU A 22 4.87 -10.99 2.76
C LEU A 22 6.04 -9.99 2.57
N PRO A 23 6.28 -9.52 1.32
CA PRO A 23 7.43 -8.69 0.98
C PRO A 23 7.55 -7.42 1.82
N ASP A 24 6.44 -6.85 2.24
CA ASP A 24 6.39 -5.60 3.01
C ASP A 24 7.12 -5.69 4.36
N HIS A 25 7.25 -6.88 4.95
CA HIS A 25 7.91 -7.07 6.24
C HIS A 25 9.38 -7.47 6.14
N TRP A 26 9.75 -8.36 5.23
CA TRP A 26 11.13 -8.88 5.15
C TRP A 26 12.04 -8.06 4.24
N VAL A 27 11.51 -7.41 3.19
CA VAL A 27 12.32 -6.63 2.24
C VAL A 27 13.07 -5.49 2.92
N PRO A 28 12.46 -4.67 3.81
CA PRO A 28 13.19 -3.60 4.49
C PRO A 28 14.35 -4.12 5.36
N LEU A 29 14.13 -5.22 6.08
CA LEU A 29 15.15 -5.85 6.93
C LEU A 29 16.26 -6.50 6.09
N ALA A 30 15.92 -7.09 4.95
CA ALA A 30 16.89 -7.64 4.01
C ALA A 30 17.77 -6.55 3.38
N VAL A 31 17.18 -5.41 3.01
CA VAL A 31 17.90 -4.24 2.49
C VAL A 31 18.85 -3.67 3.55
N ILE A 32 18.39 -3.51 4.80
CA ILE A 32 19.24 -3.07 5.91
C ILE A 32 20.36 -4.08 6.20
N GLY A 33 20.03 -5.37 6.18
CA GLY A 33 20.98 -6.46 6.38
C GLY A 33 22.10 -6.45 5.33
N ARG A 34 21.74 -6.23 4.06
CA ARG A 34 22.68 -6.18 2.94
C ARG A 34 23.54 -4.91 2.94
N THR A 35 22.95 -3.75 3.21
CA THR A 35 23.67 -2.47 3.27
C THR A 35 24.65 -2.38 4.44
N ARG A 36 24.28 -2.93 5.60
CA ARG A 36 25.14 -2.94 6.81
C ARG A 36 25.99 -4.20 6.97
N ARG A 37 25.94 -5.14 6.02
CA ARG A 37 26.58 -6.48 6.07
C ARG A 37 26.41 -7.18 7.43
N TYR A 38 25.20 -7.15 7.98
CA TYR A 38 24.95 -7.79 9.26
C TYR A 38 24.94 -9.32 9.14
N PRO A 39 25.49 -10.06 10.12
CA PRO A 39 25.34 -11.51 10.16
C PRO A 39 23.87 -11.87 10.34
N LEU A 40 23.46 -13.01 9.78
CA LEU A 40 22.06 -13.46 9.76
C LEU A 40 21.43 -13.48 11.17
N SER A 41 22.22 -13.86 12.18
CA SER A 41 21.81 -13.89 13.60
C SER A 41 21.41 -12.52 14.15
N ARG A 42 22.10 -11.45 13.72
CA ARG A 42 21.79 -10.08 14.13
C ARG A 42 20.50 -9.59 13.47
N ILE A 43 20.31 -9.92 12.19
CA ILE A 43 19.09 -9.58 11.45
C ILE A 43 17.88 -10.30 12.06
N ALA A 44 18.00 -11.61 12.36
CA ALA A 44 16.96 -12.39 13.01
C ALA A 44 16.56 -11.83 14.38
N ARG A 45 17.55 -11.45 15.22
CA ARG A 45 17.27 -10.80 16.51
C ARG A 45 16.57 -9.45 16.36
N LEU A 46 17.02 -8.63 15.41
CA LEU A 46 16.43 -7.32 15.17
C LEU A 46 14.98 -7.46 14.64
N SER A 47 14.74 -8.42 13.75
CA SER A 47 13.41 -8.78 13.25
C SER A 47 12.50 -9.24 14.38
N GLY A 48 12.99 -10.12 15.26
CA GLY A 48 12.21 -10.60 16.41
C GLY A 48 11.85 -9.46 17.37
N LEU A 49 12.81 -8.56 17.66
CA LEU A 49 12.57 -7.40 18.51
C LEU A 49 11.57 -6.43 17.88
N ALA A 50 11.69 -6.17 16.58
CA ALA A 50 10.78 -5.31 15.83
C ALA A 50 9.35 -5.88 15.82
N GLY A 51 9.21 -7.20 15.61
CA GLY A 51 7.91 -7.88 15.67
C GLY A 51 7.26 -7.78 17.06
N ILE A 52 8.04 -8.01 18.13
CA ILE A 52 7.53 -7.86 19.51
C ILE A 52 7.10 -6.42 19.77
N ALA A 53 7.94 -5.44 19.41
CA ALA A 53 7.62 -4.03 19.57
C ALA A 53 6.36 -3.64 18.78
N HIS A 54 6.24 -4.11 17.54
CA HIS A 54 5.08 -3.87 16.69
C HIS A 54 3.79 -4.42 17.31
N VAL A 55 3.79 -5.68 17.76
CA VAL A 55 2.61 -6.30 18.40
C VAL A 55 2.24 -5.57 19.70
N LEU A 56 3.23 -5.21 20.53
CA LEU A 56 2.99 -4.46 21.76
C LEU A 56 2.35 -3.09 21.48
N VAL A 57 2.85 -2.37 20.48
CA VAL A 57 2.27 -1.08 20.06
C VAL A 57 0.83 -1.25 19.60
N SER A 58 0.53 -2.27 18.79
CA SER A 58 -0.85 -2.55 18.33
C SER A 58 -1.79 -2.90 19.48
N ILE A 59 -1.32 -3.68 20.47
CA ILE A 59 -2.12 -4.02 21.66
C ILE A 59 -2.38 -2.77 22.50
N VAL A 60 -1.36 -1.95 22.76
CA VAL A 60 -1.50 -0.72 23.54
C VAL A 60 -2.45 0.25 22.84
N LEU A 61 -2.28 0.45 21.53
CA LEU A 61 -3.15 1.32 20.75
C LEU A 61 -4.60 0.80 20.75
N GLY A 62 -4.79 -0.51 20.55
CA GLY A 62 -6.10 -1.15 20.64
C GLY A 62 -6.76 -0.96 22.02
N ALA A 63 -6.00 -1.13 23.10
CA ALA A 63 -6.48 -0.91 24.46
C ALA A 63 -6.89 0.55 24.70
N VAL A 64 -6.11 1.51 24.20
CA VAL A 64 -6.44 2.95 24.26
C VAL A 64 -7.73 3.24 23.49
N ILE A 65 -7.88 2.73 22.27
CA ILE A 65 -9.09 2.90 21.45
C ILE A 65 -10.30 2.30 22.17
N ILE A 66 -10.18 1.11 22.75
CA ILE A 66 -11.26 0.47 23.51
C ILE A 66 -11.62 1.31 24.74
N ALA A 67 -10.63 1.78 25.50
CA ALA A 67 -10.86 2.61 26.68
C ALA A 67 -11.63 3.90 26.34
N ILE A 68 -11.22 4.57 25.26
CA ILE A 68 -11.93 5.74 24.73
C ILE A 68 -13.34 5.34 24.29
N GLY A 69 -13.48 4.27 23.50
CA GLY A 69 -14.76 3.79 22.97
C GLY A 69 -15.77 3.42 24.06
N LEU A 70 -15.31 2.86 25.18
CA LEU A 70 -16.15 2.55 26.34
C LEU A 70 -16.72 3.82 26.99
N GLN A 71 -15.99 4.93 26.96
CA GLN A 71 -16.44 6.22 27.50
C GLN A 71 -17.55 6.87 26.65
N PHE A 72 -17.55 6.60 25.34
CA PHE A 72 -18.57 7.10 24.40
C PHE A 72 -19.69 6.08 24.13
N ARG A 73 -19.73 4.96 24.87
CA ARG A 73 -20.62 3.83 24.62
C ARG A 73 -22.10 4.21 24.56
N SER A 74 -22.59 5.13 25.39
CA SER A 74 -24.02 5.53 25.41
C SER A 74 -24.44 6.33 24.17
N THR A 75 -23.57 7.19 23.63
CA THR A 75 -23.84 7.98 22.42
C THR A 75 -23.61 7.16 21.15
N VAL A 76 -22.63 6.26 21.16
CA VAL A 76 -22.22 5.47 19.98
C VAL A 76 -23.13 4.27 19.76
N GLN A 77 -23.69 3.64 20.79
CA GLN A 77 -24.56 2.47 20.62
C GLN A 77 -25.83 2.73 19.82
N HIS A 78 -26.37 3.96 19.86
CA HIS A 78 -27.54 4.33 19.07
C HIS A 78 -27.21 4.78 17.63
N ALA A 79 -25.94 5.11 17.37
CA ALA A 79 -25.52 5.68 16.09
C ALA A 79 -24.52 4.78 15.32
N GLN A 80 -24.08 3.65 15.88
CA GLN A 80 -23.07 2.78 15.27
C GLN A 80 -23.48 2.33 13.86
N ASP A 81 -24.70 1.83 13.71
CA ASP A 81 -25.21 1.36 12.42
C ASP A 81 -25.29 2.50 11.39
N THR A 82 -25.71 3.69 11.83
CA THR A 82 -25.77 4.90 10.98
C THR A 82 -24.38 5.39 10.58
N ILE A 83 -23.41 5.36 11.50
CA ILE A 83 -22.03 5.79 11.24
C ILE A 83 -21.37 4.84 10.24
N ILE A 84 -21.49 3.52 10.45
CA ILE A 84 -20.95 2.50 9.53
C ILE A 84 -21.63 2.63 8.16
N GLY A 85 -22.95 2.78 8.13
CA GLY A 85 -23.72 2.99 6.91
C GLY A 85 -23.25 4.23 6.14
N CYS A 86 -23.11 5.37 6.82
CA CYS A 86 -22.60 6.61 6.21
C CYS A 86 -21.20 6.44 5.63
N ILE A 87 -20.27 5.80 6.36
CA ILE A 87 -18.89 5.57 5.89
C ILE A 87 -18.89 4.69 4.64
N LEU A 88 -19.67 3.61 4.62
CA LEU A 88 -19.77 2.72 3.46
C LEU A 88 -20.36 3.44 2.24
N ILE A 89 -21.44 4.19 2.43
CA ILE A 89 -22.07 4.99 1.35
C ILE A 89 -21.08 6.03 0.81
N ALA A 90 -20.43 6.80 1.70
CA ALA A 90 -19.47 7.82 1.30
C ALA A 90 -18.28 7.22 0.52
N THR A 91 -17.77 6.07 0.97
CA THR A 91 -16.67 5.37 0.29
C THR A 91 -17.11 4.85 -1.09
N GLY A 92 -18.32 4.30 -1.21
CA GLY A 92 -18.88 3.87 -2.50
C GLY A 92 -19.04 5.03 -3.49
N ILE A 93 -19.54 6.18 -3.02
CA ILE A 93 -19.62 7.40 -3.84
C ILE A 93 -18.23 7.88 -4.25
N ALA A 94 -17.25 7.85 -3.35
CA ALA A 94 -15.88 8.25 -3.65
C ALA A 94 -15.28 7.38 -4.77
N PHE A 95 -15.44 6.05 -4.71
CA PHE A 95 -14.97 5.17 -5.78
C PHE A 95 -15.72 5.38 -7.09
N LEU A 96 -17.05 5.57 -7.04
CA LEU A 96 -17.83 5.89 -8.23
C LEU A 96 -17.38 7.21 -8.87
N ALA A 97 -17.12 8.24 -8.05
CA ALA A 97 -16.63 9.53 -8.53
C ALA A 97 -15.23 9.41 -9.15
N LEU A 98 -14.35 8.59 -8.59
CA LEU A 98 -13.01 8.32 -9.15
C LEU A 98 -13.11 7.58 -10.50
N GLU A 99 -13.98 6.58 -10.61
CA GLU A 99 -14.21 5.83 -11.86
C GLU A 99 -14.76 6.74 -12.96
N VAL A 100 -15.81 7.52 -12.65
CA VAL A 100 -16.41 8.47 -13.60
C VAL A 100 -15.44 9.61 -13.96
N SER A 101 -14.55 10.00 -13.04
CA SER A 101 -13.52 11.02 -13.28
C SER A 101 -12.27 10.47 -13.99
N GLY A 102 -12.15 9.15 -14.11
CA GLY A 102 -11.16 8.43 -14.90
C GLY A 102 -11.42 8.66 -16.38
N ARG A 103 -11.06 9.86 -16.84
CA ARG A 103 -11.10 10.31 -18.24
C ARG A 103 -10.62 9.19 -19.16
N GLY A 104 -11.55 8.65 -19.94
CA GLY A 104 -11.26 7.68 -20.98
C GLY A 104 -10.12 8.19 -21.86
N HIS A 105 -9.03 7.45 -21.89
CA HIS A 105 -7.93 7.69 -22.83
C HIS A 105 -8.46 7.40 -24.24
N HIS A 106 -8.93 8.43 -24.94
CA HIS A 106 -8.91 8.44 -26.39
C HIS A 106 -7.44 8.44 -26.81
N HIS A 107 -6.97 7.32 -27.34
CA HIS A 107 -5.72 7.27 -28.07
C HIS A 107 -5.96 7.97 -29.41
N ASP A 108 -5.39 9.18 -29.54
CA ASP A 108 -5.24 9.82 -30.85
C ASP A 108 -3.96 9.25 -31.48
N HIS A 109 -4.10 8.61 -32.63
CA HIS A 109 -2.98 8.08 -33.39
C HIS A 109 -2.44 9.18 -34.30
N ASP A 110 -1.37 9.85 -33.89
CA ASP A 110 -0.70 10.82 -34.75
C ASP A 110 0.36 10.11 -35.61
N HIS A 111 0.05 10.01 -36.91
CA HIS A 111 0.97 9.54 -37.94
C HIS A 111 1.86 10.71 -38.36
N HIS A 112 3.15 10.68 -38.01
CA HIS A 112 4.09 11.64 -38.57
C HIS A 112 5.10 10.95 -39.50
N HIS A 113 5.14 11.46 -40.72
CA HIS A 113 5.86 10.94 -41.87
C HIS A 113 7.38 11.11 -41.76
N GLU A 114 8.09 10.08 -42.22
CA GLU A 114 9.50 10.09 -42.60
C GLU A 114 9.75 11.10 -43.73
N HIS A 115 10.68 12.03 -43.51
CA HIS A 115 11.40 12.68 -44.60
C HIS A 115 12.90 12.58 -44.35
N ASP A 116 13.52 11.94 -45.32
CA ASP A 116 14.95 11.79 -45.57
C ASP A 116 15.62 13.12 -45.95
N ASP A 117 16.94 13.12 -45.84
CA ASP A 117 17.93 14.08 -46.35
C ASP A 117 18.19 15.38 -45.55
N GLY A 118 19.43 15.53 -45.09
CA GLY A 118 20.02 16.86 -44.86
C GLY A 118 21.00 16.98 -43.69
N ASP A 119 22.18 16.42 -43.89
CA ASP A 119 23.40 16.53 -43.10
C ASP A 119 23.74 17.96 -42.58
N HIS A 120 23.48 18.26 -41.29
CA HIS A 120 24.01 19.46 -40.62
C HIS A 120 24.31 19.22 -39.12
N HIS A 121 25.60 19.15 -38.80
CA HIS A 121 26.15 19.20 -37.45
C HIS A 121 25.97 20.60 -36.83
N HIS A 122 25.24 20.69 -35.72
CA HIS A 122 25.34 21.82 -34.77
C HIS A 122 25.28 21.32 -33.33
N HIS A 123 26.37 21.57 -32.60
CA HIS A 123 26.41 21.56 -31.14
C HIS A 123 25.73 22.82 -30.63
N ASP A 124 24.60 22.66 -29.94
CA ASP A 124 23.95 23.71 -29.12
C ASP A 124 23.25 23.04 -27.92
N ASP A 125 24.00 22.74 -26.87
CA ASP A 125 23.43 22.33 -25.58
C ASP A 125 23.13 23.58 -24.74
N ARG A 126 22.02 24.26 -25.07
CA ARG A 126 21.38 25.20 -24.13
C ARG A 126 19.86 25.24 -24.29
N ALA A 127 19.22 25.21 -23.11
CA ALA A 127 17.88 25.72 -22.77
C ALA A 127 16.74 24.66 -22.75
N PRO A 128 15.57 24.99 -22.19
CA PRO A 128 15.14 24.52 -20.87
C PRO A 128 13.73 23.87 -20.92
N ASP A 129 13.11 23.70 -19.75
CA ASP A 129 11.66 23.58 -19.54
C ASP A 129 11.00 22.23 -19.85
N GLY A 130 11.14 21.31 -18.89
CA GLY A 130 10.11 20.33 -18.59
C GLY A 130 9.45 20.67 -17.25
N PRO A 131 8.22 21.21 -17.18
CA PRO A 131 7.48 21.24 -15.94
C PRO A 131 7.15 19.79 -15.59
N HIS A 132 7.93 19.22 -14.67
CA HIS A 132 7.59 17.97 -14.01
C HIS A 132 6.30 18.19 -13.22
N ALA A 133 5.19 18.03 -13.94
CA ALA A 133 3.85 18.10 -13.44
C ALA A 133 3.76 17.17 -12.24
N ARG A 134 3.45 17.82 -11.13
CA ARG A 134 3.21 17.27 -9.80
C ARG A 134 2.08 16.24 -9.91
N LEU A 135 2.42 15.00 -10.22
CA LEU A 135 1.48 13.89 -10.24
C LEU A 135 1.04 13.63 -8.79
N SER A 136 -0.16 14.14 -8.52
CA SER A 136 -0.88 14.08 -7.27
C SER A 136 -0.99 12.64 -6.77
N GLY A 137 -0.25 12.34 -5.70
CA GLY A 137 -0.54 11.56 -4.47
C GLY A 137 -1.48 10.35 -4.43
N ILE A 138 -2.25 10.01 -5.47
CA ILE A 138 -3.30 8.98 -5.44
C ILE A 138 -3.18 8.02 -6.64
N ALA A 139 -2.60 8.46 -7.77
CA ALA A 139 -2.37 7.60 -8.93
C ALA A 139 -1.31 6.49 -8.70
N ALA A 140 -0.43 6.66 -7.71
CA ALA A 140 0.66 5.72 -7.44
C ALA A 140 0.22 4.41 -6.75
N VAL A 141 -0.99 4.36 -6.18
CA VAL A 141 -1.53 3.14 -5.51
C VAL A 141 -2.24 2.20 -6.48
N MET A 142 -2.67 2.69 -7.65
CA MET A 142 -3.52 1.94 -8.58
C MET A 142 -2.74 1.17 -9.67
N VAL A 143 -1.50 1.58 -9.95
CA VAL A 143 -0.59 0.92 -10.91
C VAL A 143 -0.29 -0.56 -10.58
N PRO A 144 -0.06 -1.00 -9.32
CA PRO A 144 0.29 -2.39 -9.06
C PRO A 144 -0.88 -3.37 -9.22
N PHE A 145 -2.15 -2.94 -9.14
CA PHE A 145 -3.30 -3.84 -9.27
C PHE A 145 -3.69 -4.11 -10.74
N GLY A 146 -3.46 -3.16 -11.65
CA GLY A 146 -3.74 -3.35 -13.08
C GLY A 146 -2.77 -4.30 -13.78
N ALA A 147 -1.49 -4.30 -13.38
CA ALA A 147 -0.45 -5.14 -13.99
C ALA A 147 -0.54 -6.63 -13.63
N ALA A 148 -1.20 -6.99 -12.52
CA ALA A 148 -1.38 -8.38 -12.09
C ALA A 148 -2.52 -9.13 -12.81
N ALA A 149 -3.33 -8.40 -13.60
CA ALA A 149 -4.49 -8.95 -14.30
C ALA A 149 -4.23 -9.25 -15.79
N SER A 150 -3.01 -9.10 -16.32
CA SER A 150 -2.67 -9.56 -17.67
C SER A 150 -2.33 -11.06 -17.65
N PRO A 151 -3.19 -11.93 -18.19
CA PRO A 151 -2.86 -13.34 -18.36
C PRO A 151 -2.18 -13.48 -19.73
N ASP A 152 -0.88 -13.15 -19.81
CA ASP A 152 -0.08 -13.54 -20.97
C ASP A 152 1.41 -13.61 -20.63
N LEU A 153 1.82 -14.75 -20.05
CA LEU A 153 3.19 -15.26 -20.06
C LEU A 153 3.13 -16.80 -20.06
N THR A 154 2.68 -17.35 -21.19
CA THR A 154 3.18 -18.63 -21.71
C THR A 154 3.92 -18.36 -23.00
#